data_AF-A0A837HRN3-F1
#
_entry.id   AF-A0A837HRN3-F1
#
_cell.length_a   1.000
_cell.length_b   1.000
_cell.length_c   1.000
_cell.angle_alpha   90.00
_cell.angle_beta   90.00
_cell.angle_gamma   90.00
#
_symmetry.space_group_name_H-M   'P 1'
#
loop_
_entity.id
_entity.type
_entity.pdbx_description
1 polymer ?
#
loop_
_entity_poly.entity_id
_entity_poly.type
_entity_poly.pdbx_seq_one_letter_code
_entity_poly.pdbx_strand_id
1 'polypeptide(L)'
;MRAEILREMGKRYPGIGPTVIMTFKCSENAINDLAMILGRVHMGDIRLEFDNPTLVSAIVQSGDWGCDQNRMIEARFPLGIALRDDKSIALLSWMNGLESIRIANQNSLNAMITGRQKRQQEVVEEITSQCLEDGIRLEVRSWGFVLDVGLDLSIKELPGIKFSISDGAQEIIQIMLDAWSGCILVNGKVQPVAYSSGKQVRKIIMDAVIDYVEKMTA
;
A
#
# COMPACT_ATOMS: atom_id res chain seq x y z
N MET A 1 4.31 14.12 -5.65
CA MET A 1 5.62 13.65 -6.18
C MET A 1 5.37 12.99 -7.54
N ARG A 2 6.07 13.38 -8.62
CA ARG A 2 5.76 12.89 -9.98
C ARG A 2 6.14 11.40 -10.12
N ALA A 3 5.23 10.56 -10.61
CA ALA A 3 5.40 9.11 -10.80
C ALA A 3 6.67 8.72 -11.56
N GLU A 4 7.18 9.62 -12.40
CA GLU A 4 8.42 9.48 -13.15
C GLU A 4 9.67 9.38 -12.25
N ILE A 5 9.70 10.12 -11.14
CA ILE A 5 10.82 10.11 -10.19
C ILE A 5 10.88 8.78 -9.45
N LEU A 6 9.71 8.30 -8.99
CA LEU A 6 9.59 7.00 -8.32
C LEU A 6 9.98 5.85 -9.27
N ARG A 7 9.61 5.95 -10.55
CA ARG A 7 9.98 4.95 -11.58
C ARG A 7 11.48 4.90 -11.84
N GLU A 8 12.16 6.05 -11.89
CA GLU A 8 13.62 6.09 -12.01
C GLU A 8 14.32 5.56 -10.75
N MET A 9 13.77 5.81 -9.56
CA MET A 9 14.29 5.24 -8.31
C MET A 9 14.13 3.72 -8.27
N GLY A 10 13.00 3.16 -8.73
CA GLY A 10 12.80 1.71 -8.85
C GLY A 10 13.80 1.00 -9.74
N LYS A 11 14.17 1.63 -10.87
CA LYS A 11 15.21 1.08 -11.76
C LYS A 11 16.60 1.10 -11.12
N ARG A 12 16.90 2.13 -10.33
CA ARG A 12 18.21 2.30 -9.69
C ARG A 12 18.37 1.45 -8.42
N TYR A 13 17.25 1.08 -7.79
CA TYR A 13 17.22 0.35 -6.52
C TYR A 13 16.20 -0.80 -6.54
N PRO A 14 16.43 -1.87 -7.33
CA PRO A 14 15.48 -2.97 -7.52
C PRO A 14 15.17 -3.74 -6.21
N GLY A 15 16.13 -3.78 -5.27
CA GLY A 15 15.96 -4.44 -3.98
C GLY A 15 15.20 -3.62 -2.92
N ILE A 16 14.79 -2.38 -3.22
CA ILE A 16 14.05 -1.54 -2.29
C ILE A 16 12.59 -1.50 -2.76
N GLY A 17 11.67 -2.00 -1.95
CA GLY A 17 10.24 -2.03 -2.26
C GLY A 17 9.49 -3.04 -1.39
N PRO A 18 8.15 -3.02 -1.39
CA PRO A 18 7.38 -3.90 -0.52
C PRO A 18 7.59 -5.36 -0.92
N THR A 19 8.05 -6.17 0.02
CA THR A 19 8.07 -7.63 -0.11
C THR A 19 6.63 -8.13 0.01
N VAL A 20 6.22 -8.90 -0.99
CA VAL A 20 4.93 -9.53 -1.10
C VAL A 20 5.11 -11.03 -0.94
N ILE A 21 4.36 -11.57 0.00
CA ILE A 21 4.29 -12.98 0.32
C ILE A 21 2.99 -13.49 -0.30
N MET A 22 3.12 -14.31 -1.34
CA MET A 22 2.00 -14.96 -2.02
C MET A 22 1.87 -16.39 -1.48
N THR A 23 0.71 -16.74 -0.94
CA THR A 23 0.41 -18.11 -0.51
C THR A 23 -0.40 -18.82 -1.58
N PHE A 24 0.18 -19.85 -2.18
CA PHE A 24 -0.43 -20.68 -3.20
C PHE A 24 -0.98 -21.97 -2.58
N LYS A 25 -2.18 -22.37 -2.99
CA LYS A 25 -2.77 -23.66 -2.62
C LYS A 25 -1.94 -24.79 -3.21
N CYS A 26 -1.77 -25.90 -2.50
CA CYS A 26 -1.20 -27.11 -3.09
C CYS A 26 -2.18 -27.71 -4.11
N SER A 27 -2.14 -27.24 -5.36
CA SER A 27 -3.02 -27.66 -6.45
C SER A 27 -2.39 -27.36 -7.82
N GLU A 28 -2.80 -28.08 -8.85
CA GLU A 28 -2.38 -27.83 -10.24
C GLU A 28 -2.75 -26.42 -10.72
N ASN A 29 -3.93 -25.93 -10.33
CA ASN A 29 -4.37 -24.56 -10.64
C ASN A 29 -3.39 -23.51 -10.13
N ALA A 30 -2.81 -23.73 -8.95
CA ALA A 30 -1.83 -22.82 -8.37
C ALA A 30 -0.48 -22.83 -9.10
N ILE A 31 -0.07 -23.97 -9.67
CA ILE A 31 1.15 -24.07 -10.49
C ILE A 31 0.95 -23.34 -11.82
N ASN A 32 -0.20 -23.53 -12.46
CA ASN A 32 -0.56 -22.82 -13.69
C ASN A 32 -0.59 -21.30 -13.48
N ASP A 33 -1.17 -20.88 -12.36
CA ASP A 33 -1.22 -19.51 -11.90
C ASP A 33 0.19 -18.92 -11.66
N LEU A 34 1.09 -19.67 -11.02
CA LEU A 34 2.49 -19.28 -10.82
C LEU A 34 3.27 -19.21 -12.15
N ALA A 35 3.05 -20.17 -13.06
CA ALA A 35 3.66 -20.21 -14.38
C ALA A 35 3.23 -19.00 -15.22
N MET A 36 1.96 -18.61 -15.13
CA MET A 36 1.44 -17.41 -15.78
C MET A 36 2.10 -16.14 -15.24
N ILE A 37 2.27 -16.00 -13.91
CA ILE A 37 3.01 -14.86 -13.34
C ILE A 37 4.44 -14.86 -13.88
N LEU A 38 5.15 -15.99 -13.80
CA LEU A 38 6.55 -16.09 -14.22
C LEU A 38 6.73 -15.70 -15.70
N GLY A 39 5.84 -16.20 -16.58
CA GLY A 39 5.85 -15.86 -18.01
C GLY A 39 5.63 -14.37 -18.25
N ARG A 40 4.68 -13.75 -17.53
CA ARG A 40 4.41 -12.31 -17.62
C ARG A 40 5.54 -11.46 -17.04
N VAL A 41 6.24 -11.94 -16.01
CA VAL A 41 7.46 -11.32 -15.49
C VAL A 41 8.55 -11.32 -16.56
N HIS A 42 8.77 -12.47 -17.22
CA HIS A 42 9.78 -12.61 -18.27
C HIS A 42 9.48 -11.73 -19.49
N MET A 43 8.20 -11.61 -19.87
CA MET A 43 7.76 -10.73 -20.97
C MET A 43 7.83 -9.24 -20.61
N GLY A 44 8.11 -8.89 -19.35
CA GLY A 44 8.15 -7.52 -18.87
C GLY A 44 6.77 -6.88 -18.68
N ASP A 45 5.70 -7.69 -18.79
CA ASP A 45 4.31 -7.30 -18.54
C ASP A 45 4.05 -7.08 -17.05
N ILE A 46 4.70 -7.88 -16.20
CA ILE A 46 4.68 -7.75 -14.74
C ILE A 46 6.10 -7.48 -14.26
N ARG A 47 6.28 -6.55 -13.33
CA ARG A 47 7.59 -6.27 -12.74
C ARG A 47 7.59 -6.70 -11.28
N LEU A 48 7.76 -8.01 -11.12
CA LEU A 48 7.83 -8.72 -9.85
C LEU A 48 9.18 -9.45 -9.80
N GLU A 49 9.95 -9.25 -8.74
CA GLU A 49 11.22 -9.96 -8.53
C GLU A 49 11.03 -11.03 -7.48
N PHE A 50 11.10 -12.31 -7.86
CA PHE A 50 11.03 -13.40 -6.89
C PHE A 50 12.31 -13.45 -6.05
N ASP A 51 12.19 -13.65 -4.74
CA ASP A 51 13.36 -13.79 -3.86
C ASP A 51 14.15 -15.06 -4.17
N ASN A 52 13.48 -16.11 -4.66
CA ASN A 52 14.11 -17.33 -5.14
C ASN A 52 13.58 -17.73 -6.53
N PRO A 53 14.08 -17.11 -7.62
CA PRO A 53 13.58 -17.37 -8.97
C PRO A 53 13.91 -18.79 -9.46
N THR A 54 14.97 -19.40 -8.94
CA THR A 54 15.36 -20.79 -9.26
C THR A 54 14.35 -21.78 -8.70
N LEU A 55 13.90 -21.59 -7.45
CA LEU A 55 12.87 -22.43 -6.84
C LEU A 55 11.55 -22.31 -7.59
N VAL A 56 11.13 -21.08 -7.92
CA VAL A 56 9.90 -20.83 -8.69
C VAL A 56 9.96 -21.52 -10.05
N SER A 57 11.08 -21.40 -10.76
CA SER A 57 11.28 -22.06 -12.06
C SER A 57 11.25 -23.59 -11.93
N ALA A 58 11.84 -24.14 -10.87
CA ALA A 58 11.84 -25.58 -10.62
C ALA A 58 10.41 -26.12 -10.41
N ILE A 59 9.58 -25.43 -9.61
CA ILE A 59 8.18 -25.80 -9.35
C ILE A 59 7.36 -25.77 -10.65
N VAL A 60 7.52 -24.71 -11.46
CA VAL A 60 6.79 -24.57 -12.72
C VAL A 60 7.20 -25.64 -13.73
N GLN A 61 8.49 -26.00 -13.79
CA GLN A 61 9.00 -27.02 -14.71
C GLN A 61 8.67 -28.45 -14.25
N SER A 62 8.69 -28.72 -12.95
CA SER A 62 8.35 -30.03 -12.40
C SER A 62 6.86 -30.32 -12.43
N GLY A 63 6.02 -29.27 -12.40
CA GLY A 63 4.58 -29.44 -12.18
C GLY A 63 4.27 -29.94 -10.76
N ASP A 64 5.21 -29.82 -9.83
CA ASP A 64 5.11 -30.38 -8.49
C ASP A 64 5.56 -29.36 -7.42
N TRP A 65 4.71 -29.18 -6.41
CA TRP A 65 5.00 -28.35 -5.23
C TRP A 65 6.00 -29.00 -4.27
N GLY A 66 6.27 -30.29 -4.43
CA GLY A 66 7.22 -31.09 -3.66
C GLY A 66 6.77 -31.43 -2.24
N CYS A 67 5.58 -30.99 -1.81
CA CYS A 67 4.94 -31.38 -0.56
C CYS A 67 3.43 -31.03 -0.56
N ASP A 68 2.64 -31.77 0.22
CA ASP A 68 1.17 -31.65 0.30
C ASP A 68 0.65 -30.42 1.08
N GLN A 69 1.41 -29.32 1.12
CA GLN A 69 1.09 -28.12 1.89
C GLN A 69 1.13 -26.87 1.02
N ASN A 70 0.33 -25.86 1.39
CA ASN A 70 0.32 -24.56 0.73
C ASN A 70 1.72 -23.92 0.81
N ARG A 71 2.15 -23.30 -0.29
CA ARG A 71 3.50 -22.75 -0.43
C ARG A 71 3.47 -21.23 -0.38
N MET A 72 4.38 -20.68 0.41
CA MET A 72 4.65 -19.25 0.41
C MET A 72 5.77 -18.96 -0.58
N ILE A 73 5.51 -18.05 -1.50
CA ILE A 73 6.49 -17.51 -2.43
C ILE A 73 6.63 -16.03 -2.13
N GLU A 74 7.85 -15.64 -1.80
CA GLU A 74 8.21 -14.24 -1.58
C GLU A 74 8.66 -13.62 -2.89
N ALA A 75 8.16 -12.42 -3.14
CA ALA A 75 8.55 -11.62 -4.27
C ALA A 75 8.51 -10.14 -3.89
N ARG A 76 9.19 -9.29 -4.63
CA ARG A 76 9.30 -7.85 -4.35
C ARG A 76 8.75 -7.08 -5.53
N PHE A 77 8.01 -6.02 -5.22
CA PHE A 77 7.76 -4.96 -6.19
C PHE A 77 8.91 -3.95 -6.09
N PRO A 78 9.68 -3.68 -7.15
CA PRO A 78 10.69 -2.62 -7.15
C PRO A 78 10.08 -1.26 -6.81
N LEU A 79 10.82 -0.40 -6.09
CA LEU A 79 10.35 0.91 -5.60
C LEU A 79 9.65 1.72 -6.71
N GLY A 80 8.46 2.26 -6.46
CA GLY A 80 7.81 3.11 -7.45
C GLY A 80 7.22 2.42 -8.68
N ILE A 81 7.18 1.07 -8.71
CA ILE A 81 6.60 0.29 -9.82
C ILE A 81 5.29 -0.41 -9.43
N ALA A 82 4.96 -0.51 -8.12
CA ALA A 82 3.61 -0.85 -7.66
C ALA A 82 2.53 0.15 -8.16
N LEU A 83 2.97 1.32 -8.65
CA LEU A 83 2.14 2.48 -8.98
C LEU A 83 1.61 2.53 -10.42
N ARG A 84 1.82 1.51 -11.26
CA ARG A 84 1.37 1.61 -12.66
C ARG A 84 1.17 0.31 -13.43
N ASP A 85 0.73 -0.74 -12.75
CA ASP A 85 0.20 -1.87 -13.51
C ASP A 85 -1.10 -2.39 -12.90
N ASP A 86 -2.21 -1.76 -13.30
CA ASP A 86 -3.57 -2.26 -13.13
C ASP A 86 -3.65 -3.74 -13.51
N LYS A 87 -2.81 -4.21 -14.46
CA LYS A 87 -2.76 -5.62 -14.88
C LYS A 87 -2.13 -6.53 -13.83
N SER A 88 -1.10 -6.10 -13.09
CA SER A 88 -0.44 -6.92 -12.05
C SER A 88 -1.37 -7.18 -10.86
N ILE A 89 -2.10 -6.16 -10.40
CA ILE A 89 -3.07 -6.29 -9.29
C ILE A 89 -4.35 -6.98 -9.77
N ALA A 90 -4.86 -6.66 -10.96
CA ALA A 90 -5.99 -7.38 -11.54
C ALA A 90 -5.65 -8.86 -11.78
N LEU A 91 -4.41 -9.18 -12.17
CA LEU A 91 -3.97 -10.57 -12.35
C LEU A 91 -4.12 -11.34 -11.05
N LEU A 92 -3.57 -10.78 -9.97
CA LEU A 92 -3.61 -11.37 -8.62
C LEU A 92 -5.05 -11.60 -8.15
N SER A 93 -5.99 -10.73 -8.52
CA SER A 93 -7.42 -10.86 -8.19
C SER A 93 -8.15 -11.97 -8.96
N TRP A 94 -7.59 -12.47 -10.06
CA TRP A 94 -8.19 -13.52 -10.91
C TRP A 94 -7.58 -14.92 -10.71
N MET A 95 -6.62 -15.04 -9.80
CA MET A 95 -5.92 -16.30 -9.54
C MET A 95 -6.75 -17.22 -8.64
N ASN A 96 -7.09 -18.41 -9.15
CA ASN A 96 -7.92 -19.38 -8.42
C ASN A 96 -7.10 -20.23 -7.44
N GLY A 97 -5.82 -20.42 -7.75
CA GLY A 97 -4.84 -21.15 -6.96
C GLY A 97 -4.18 -20.31 -5.86
N LEU A 98 -4.42 -19.01 -5.82
CA LEU A 98 -3.91 -18.12 -4.80
C LEU A 98 -4.83 -18.12 -3.57
N GLU A 99 -4.27 -18.39 -2.40
CA GLU A 99 -4.99 -18.36 -1.12
C GLU A 99 -4.94 -16.97 -0.49
N SER A 100 -3.77 -16.36 -0.44
CA SER A 100 -3.60 -15.03 0.14
C SER A 100 -2.39 -14.28 -0.42
N ILE A 101 -2.42 -12.97 -0.30
CA ILE A 101 -1.30 -12.08 -0.59
C ILE A 101 -1.10 -11.20 0.64
N ARG A 102 0.14 -11.10 1.12
CA ARG A 102 0.49 -10.27 2.26
C ARG A 102 1.71 -9.43 1.90
N ILE A 103 1.82 -8.23 2.45
CA ILE A 103 3.06 -7.47 2.42
C ILE A 103 3.82 -7.79 3.71
N ALA A 104 5.11 -8.14 3.63
CA ALA A 104 5.90 -8.67 4.73
C ALA A 104 5.97 -7.72 5.93
N ASN A 105 5.92 -6.40 5.68
CA ASN A 105 5.72 -5.39 6.71
C ASN A 105 4.24 -5.28 7.05
N GLN A 106 3.73 -6.20 7.88
CA GLN A 106 2.32 -6.23 8.30
C GLN A 106 1.95 -4.94 9.06
N ASN A 107 1.38 -3.98 8.36
CA ASN A 107 0.60 -2.90 8.95
C ASN A 107 -0.88 -3.13 8.59
N SER A 108 -1.80 -2.57 9.38
CA SER A 108 -3.24 -2.76 9.16
C SER A 108 -3.71 -2.15 7.82
N LEU A 109 -3.02 -1.13 7.28
CA LEU A 109 -3.38 -0.51 6.01
C LEU A 109 -3.21 -1.45 4.81
N ASN A 110 -2.28 -2.41 4.85
CA ASN A 110 -2.07 -3.36 3.74
C ASN A 110 -3.34 -4.14 3.38
N ALA A 111 -4.21 -4.39 4.38
CA ALA A 111 -5.47 -5.08 4.17
C ALA A 111 -6.49 -4.27 3.33
N MET A 112 -6.27 -2.96 3.14
CA MET A 112 -7.02 -2.14 2.18
C MET A 112 -6.74 -2.54 0.73
N ILE A 113 -5.57 -3.15 0.47
CA ILE A 113 -5.12 -3.51 -0.89
C ILE A 113 -5.25 -5.02 -1.11
N THR A 114 -4.89 -5.82 -0.10
CA THR A 114 -4.85 -7.28 -0.23
C THR A 114 -6.10 -7.99 0.29
N GLY A 115 -6.95 -7.30 1.06
CA GLY A 115 -8.16 -7.86 1.64
C GLY A 115 -9.29 -8.02 0.62
N ARG A 116 -10.29 -8.86 0.94
CA ARG A 116 -11.57 -8.89 0.20
C ARG A 116 -12.38 -7.63 0.51
N GLN A 117 -13.31 -7.24 -0.37
CA GLN A 117 -14.08 -5.99 -0.28
C GLN A 117 -14.63 -5.69 1.14
N LYS A 118 -15.27 -6.66 1.80
CA LYS A 118 -15.77 -6.48 3.18
C LYS A 118 -14.65 -6.15 4.17
N ARG A 119 -13.52 -6.84 4.08
CA ARG A 119 -12.35 -6.61 4.95
C ARG A 119 -11.69 -5.26 4.66
N GLN A 120 -11.65 -4.83 3.39
CA GLN A 120 -11.13 -3.51 3.02
C GLN A 120 -11.95 -2.39 3.68
N GLN A 121 -13.28 -2.50 3.66
CA GLN A 121 -14.19 -1.55 4.30
C GLN A 121 -13.99 -1.50 5.82
N GLU A 122 -13.95 -2.67 6.47
CA GLU A 122 -13.72 -2.76 7.93
C GLU A 122 -12.43 -2.06 8.35
N VAL A 123 -11.33 -2.26 7.61
CA VAL A 123 -10.03 -1.66 7.92
C VAL A 123 -10.07 -0.14 7.77
N VAL A 124 -10.72 0.35 6.71
CA VAL A 124 -10.90 1.78 6.49
C VAL A 124 -11.68 2.42 7.63
N GLU A 125 -12.80 1.82 8.00
CA GLU A 125 -13.65 2.32 9.10
C GLU A 125 -12.90 2.31 10.43
N GLU A 126 -12.18 1.22 10.72
CA GLU A 126 -11.37 1.07 11.92
C GLU A 126 -10.31 2.17 12.03
N ILE A 127 -9.50 2.36 10.98
CA ILE A 127 -8.41 3.35 11.00
C ILE A 127 -8.96 4.77 11.04
N THR A 128 -10.01 5.05 10.27
CA THR A 128 -10.65 6.38 10.25
C THR A 128 -11.26 6.69 11.62
N SER A 129 -11.95 5.72 12.24
CA SER A 129 -12.51 5.87 13.57
C SER A 129 -11.42 6.17 14.60
N GLN A 130 -10.33 5.39 14.63
CA GLN A 130 -9.21 5.61 15.56
C GLN A 130 -8.52 6.96 15.38
N CYS A 131 -8.44 7.48 14.15
CA CYS A 131 -7.86 8.80 13.90
C CYS A 131 -8.79 9.95 14.34
N LEU A 132 -10.10 9.72 14.36
CA LEU A 132 -11.12 10.75 14.58
C LEU A 132 -11.87 10.65 15.92
N GLU A 133 -11.62 9.60 16.71
CA GLU A 133 -12.38 9.19 17.91
C GLU A 133 -12.52 10.29 18.98
N ASP A 134 -11.53 11.17 19.09
CA ASP A 134 -11.42 12.15 20.18
C ASP A 134 -11.94 13.56 19.83
N GLY A 135 -12.80 13.69 18.82
CA GLY A 135 -13.32 15.01 18.44
C GLY A 135 -12.26 15.93 17.82
N ILE A 136 -11.18 15.36 17.27
CA ILE A 136 -10.13 16.11 16.55
C ILE A 136 -10.70 17.04 15.48
N ARG A 137 -11.83 16.68 14.84
CA ARG A 137 -12.54 17.55 13.89
C ARG A 137 -13.01 18.86 14.54
N LEU A 138 -13.49 18.79 15.78
CA LEU A 138 -13.88 19.97 16.57
C LEU A 138 -12.65 20.76 17.02
N GLU A 139 -11.58 20.08 17.43
CA GLU A 139 -10.31 20.73 17.79
C GLU A 139 -9.75 21.53 16.61
N VAL A 140 -9.56 20.90 15.44
CA VAL A 140 -9.10 21.56 14.21
C VAL A 140 -10.04 22.71 13.81
N ARG A 141 -11.35 22.52 13.97
CA ARG A 141 -12.35 23.57 13.69
C ARG A 141 -12.27 24.76 14.65
N SER A 142 -11.89 24.55 15.90
CA SER A 142 -11.70 25.67 16.86
C SER A 142 -10.53 26.58 16.46
N TRP A 143 -9.62 26.10 15.61
CA TRP A 143 -8.52 26.86 15.03
C TRP A 143 -8.90 27.50 13.67
N GLY A 144 -10.15 27.36 13.23
CA GLY A 144 -10.65 27.94 11.99
C GLY A 144 -10.48 27.06 10.75
N PHE A 145 -10.05 25.80 10.90
CA PHE A 145 -9.81 24.89 9.77
C PHE A 145 -10.88 23.79 9.67
N VAL A 146 -10.96 23.15 8.50
CA VAL A 146 -11.83 21.99 8.26
C VAL A 146 -10.96 20.77 8.01
N LEU A 147 -11.22 19.68 8.74
CA LEU A 147 -10.57 18.38 8.54
C LEU A 147 -11.52 17.42 7.81
N ASP A 148 -11.19 17.14 6.56
CA ASP A 148 -11.87 16.15 5.73
C ASP A 148 -11.05 14.85 5.65
N VAL A 149 -11.75 13.73 5.48
CA VAL A 149 -11.13 12.42 5.26
C VAL A 149 -11.68 11.85 3.97
N GLY A 150 -10.78 11.54 3.06
CA GLY A 150 -11.07 10.92 1.78
C GLY A 150 -10.38 9.57 1.68
N LEU A 151 -11.02 8.66 0.97
CA LEU A 151 -10.36 7.45 0.49
C LEU A 151 -9.85 7.73 -0.90
N ASP A 152 -8.54 7.66 -1.05
CA ASP A 152 -7.95 7.57 -2.37
C ASP A 152 -7.70 6.09 -2.64
N LEU A 153 -8.66 5.45 -3.28
CA LEU A 153 -8.48 4.12 -3.85
C LEU A 153 -8.16 4.22 -5.34
N SER A 154 -7.94 5.44 -5.86
CA SER A 154 -7.68 5.63 -7.27
C SER A 154 -6.30 5.05 -7.58
N ILE A 155 -6.27 4.21 -8.61
CA ILE A 155 -5.04 3.55 -9.06
C ILE A 155 -4.05 4.57 -9.68
N LYS A 156 -4.51 5.81 -9.90
CA LYS A 156 -3.69 6.92 -10.40
C LYS A 156 -2.79 7.52 -9.32
N GLU A 157 -3.14 7.34 -8.03
CA GLU A 157 -2.41 7.85 -6.87
C GLU A 157 -1.96 6.69 -5.95
N LEU A 158 -1.33 7.02 -4.81
CA LEU A 158 -1.00 6.02 -3.79
C LEU A 158 -2.30 5.63 -3.08
N PRO A 159 -2.76 4.36 -3.15
CA PRO A 159 -3.96 3.97 -2.45
C PRO A 159 -3.77 4.15 -0.94
N GLY A 160 -4.75 4.75 -0.29
CA GLY A 160 -4.59 5.14 1.10
C GLY A 160 -5.73 5.96 1.65
N ILE A 161 -5.52 6.40 2.88
CA ILE A 161 -6.44 7.30 3.57
C ILE A 161 -5.82 8.68 3.53
N LYS A 162 -6.52 9.63 2.89
CA LYS A 162 -6.13 11.02 2.78
C LYS A 162 -6.89 11.84 3.82
N PHE A 163 -6.16 12.60 4.61
CA PHE A 163 -6.68 13.62 5.51
C PHE A 163 -6.33 14.99 4.91
N SER A 164 -7.35 15.80 4.68
CA SER A 164 -7.23 17.13 4.09
C SER A 164 -7.61 18.17 5.13
N ILE A 165 -6.73 19.14 5.33
CA ILE A 165 -6.99 20.29 6.19
C ILE A 165 -7.11 21.50 5.27
N SER A 166 -8.24 22.21 5.37
CA SER A 166 -8.52 23.41 4.59
C SER A 166 -8.87 24.59 5.48
N ASP A 167 -8.64 25.80 5.00
CA ASP A 167 -9.11 27.05 5.61
C ASP A 167 -10.50 27.49 5.09
N GLY A 168 -11.27 26.53 4.57
CA GLY A 168 -12.59 26.72 3.98
C GLY A 168 -12.59 26.92 2.47
N ALA A 169 -11.53 27.50 1.88
CA ALA A 169 -11.43 27.72 0.44
C ALA A 169 -10.29 26.92 -0.21
N GLN A 170 -9.19 26.70 0.52
CA GLN A 170 -8.00 26.05 -0.02
C GLN A 170 -7.52 24.90 0.88
N GLU A 171 -7.13 23.79 0.26
CA GLU A 171 -6.40 22.71 0.96
C GLU A 171 -4.99 23.24 1.31
N ILE A 172 -4.70 23.35 2.61
CA ILE A 172 -3.44 23.88 3.13
C ILE A 172 -2.48 22.75 3.55
N ILE A 173 -3.05 21.63 4.03
CA ILE A 173 -2.28 20.46 4.47
C ILE A 173 -2.96 19.20 3.97
N GLN A 174 -2.17 18.33 3.36
CA GLN A 174 -2.54 16.99 2.94
C GLN A 174 -1.70 15.99 3.72
N ILE A 175 -2.35 15.08 4.44
CA ILE A 175 -1.70 13.94 5.11
C ILE A 175 -2.23 12.66 4.46
N MET A 176 -1.33 11.79 4.01
CA MET A 176 -1.70 10.52 3.36
C MET A 176 -1.05 9.35 4.08
N LEU A 177 -1.88 8.36 4.42
CA LEU A 177 -1.45 7.06 4.91
C LEU A 177 -1.36 6.13 3.70
N ASP A 178 -0.14 5.86 3.23
CA ASP A 178 0.08 4.97 2.10
C ASP A 178 -0.16 3.51 2.52
N ALA A 179 -1.15 2.87 1.91
CA ALA A 179 -1.52 1.50 2.24
C ALA A 179 -0.52 0.45 1.70
N TRP A 180 0.43 0.83 0.84
CA TRP A 180 1.48 -0.07 0.38
C TRP A 180 2.66 -0.15 1.33
N SER A 181 3.23 1.01 1.68
CA SER A 181 4.43 1.07 2.49
C SER A 181 4.13 1.23 3.97
N GLY A 182 2.90 1.66 4.33
CA GLY A 182 2.58 2.16 5.65
C GLY A 182 3.23 3.53 5.94
N CYS A 183 3.92 4.16 4.98
CA CYS A 183 4.50 5.46 5.19
C CYS A 183 3.43 6.55 5.36
N ILE A 184 3.78 7.55 6.14
CA ILE A 184 2.98 8.76 6.28
C ILE A 184 3.60 9.83 5.39
N LEU A 185 2.77 10.47 4.58
CA LEU A 185 3.15 11.58 3.71
C LEU A 185 2.46 12.85 4.23
N VAL A 186 3.21 13.94 4.38
CA VAL A 186 2.66 15.27 4.69
C VAL A 186 3.04 16.21 3.56
N ASN A 187 2.05 16.77 2.86
CA ASN A 187 2.22 17.57 1.64
C ASN A 187 3.13 16.89 0.61
N GLY A 188 2.99 15.56 0.48
CA GLY A 188 3.78 14.72 -0.42
C GLY A 188 5.21 14.43 0.03
N LYS A 189 5.62 14.85 1.24
CA LYS A 189 6.93 14.51 1.83
C LYS A 189 6.80 13.33 2.78
N VAL A 190 7.63 12.32 2.56
CA VAL A 190 7.70 11.11 3.39
C VAL A 190 8.18 11.48 4.80
N GLN A 191 7.44 11.05 5.81
CA GLN A 191 7.81 11.21 7.20
C GLN A 191 8.79 10.10 7.63
N PRO A 192 9.68 10.38 8.61
CA PRO A 192 10.63 9.40 9.10
C PRO A 192 9.99 8.25 9.88
N VAL A 193 8.69 8.35 10.18
CA VAL A 193 7.95 7.35 10.94
C VAL A 193 6.82 6.77 10.08
N ALA A 194 6.70 5.44 10.09
CA ALA A 194 5.59 4.73 9.48
C ALA A 194 4.35 4.76 10.38
N TYR A 195 3.20 4.50 9.78
CA TYR A 195 1.93 4.33 10.47
C TYR A 195 1.97 3.09 11.37
N SER A 196 1.65 3.32 12.64
CA SER A 196 1.53 2.28 13.67
C SER A 196 0.18 2.30 14.40
N SER A 197 -0.49 3.44 14.46
CA SER A 197 -1.78 3.61 15.14
C SER A 197 -2.48 4.91 14.73
N GLY A 198 -3.80 4.99 14.91
CA GLY A 198 -4.55 6.23 14.69
C GLY A 198 -4.11 7.40 15.57
N LYS A 199 -3.68 7.13 16.82
CA LYS A 199 -3.16 8.16 17.74
C LYS A 199 -1.93 8.89 17.20
N GLN A 200 -1.06 8.16 16.51
CA GLN A 200 0.12 8.74 15.86
C GLN A 200 -0.28 9.70 14.73
N VAL A 201 -1.26 9.32 13.93
CA VAL A 201 -1.78 10.17 12.84
C VAL A 201 -2.44 11.42 13.39
N ARG A 202 -3.22 11.29 14.48
CA ARG A 202 -3.79 12.44 15.20
C ARG A 202 -2.72 13.44 15.63
N LYS A 203 -1.62 12.95 16.22
CA LYS A 203 -0.51 13.83 16.60
C LYS A 203 0.06 14.57 15.39
N ILE A 204 0.30 13.87 14.28
CA ILE A 204 0.80 14.48 13.04
C ILE A 204 -0.17 15.52 12.48
N ILE A 205 -1.48 15.27 12.52
CA ILE A 205 -2.51 16.24 12.12
C ILE A 205 -2.39 17.52 12.96
N MET A 206 -2.33 17.37 14.30
CA MET A 206 -2.28 18.53 15.19
C MET A 206 -0.97 19.30 15.10
N ASP A 207 0.17 18.61 15.06
CA ASP A 207 1.49 19.22 14.88
C ASP A 207 1.53 20.02 13.57
N ALA A 208 0.96 19.49 12.48
CA ALA A 208 0.90 20.18 11.19
C ALA A 208 0.01 21.44 11.24
N VAL A 209 -1.11 21.42 11.97
CA VAL A 209 -1.98 22.59 12.16
C VAL A 209 -1.26 23.67 12.97
N ILE A 210 -0.60 23.30 14.07
CA ILE A 210 0.15 24.22 14.93
C ILE A 210 1.27 24.89 14.12
N ASP A 211 2.08 24.09 13.43
CA ASP A 211 3.17 24.59 12.57
C ASP A 211 2.69 25.58 11.50
N TYR A 212 1.46 25.41 10.99
CA TYR A 212 0.89 26.32 10.01
C TYR A 212 0.45 27.65 10.65
N VAL A 213 -0.19 27.60 11.81
CA VAL A 213 -0.61 28.81 12.54
C VAL A 213 0.58 29.63 13.02
N GLU A 214 1.65 28.98 13.51
CA GLU A 214 2.88 29.68 13.91
C GLU A 214 3.51 30.43 12.72
N LYS A 215 3.51 29.84 11.52
CA LYS A 215 4.02 30.51 10.31
C LYS A 215 3.17 31.68 9.82
N MET A 216 1.88 31.68 10.13
CA MET A 216 0.97 32.77 9.78
C MET A 216 1.07 33.95 10.77
N THR A 217 1.57 33.70 11.98
CA THR A 217 1.64 34.68 13.07
C THR A 217 3.05 35.25 13.30
N ALA A 218 4.08 34.67 12.68
CA ALA A 218 5.46 35.15 12.66
C ALA A 218 5.72 36.14 11.50
#